data_AF-A0A962XX36-F1
#
_entry.id   AF-A0A962XX36-F1
#
_cell.length_a   1.000
_cell.length_b   1.000
_cell.length_c   1.000
_cell.angle_alpha   90.00
_cell.angle_beta   90.00
_cell.angle_gamma   90.00
#
_symmetry.space_group_name_H-M   'P 1'
#
loop_
_entity.id
_entity.type
_entity.pdbx_description
1 polymer ?
#
loop_
_entity_poly.entity_id
_entity_poly.type
_entity_poly.pdbx_seq_one_letter_code
_entity_poly.pdbx_strand_id
1 'polypeptide(L)'
;MKLGLWLTLWAWPALTMAWEEEPAIAFILAYNPVVQAQRHATAAYQPPGGLRRVMEHTAFYVRAASGTSTTVSEGGDTTTTSPMTVGIQLNIPLASPKEQREFAQQALAEATRIDEIRGRALTDLAKLRELEAERAAVRERLDFHHAKADWVQDRLKKGYEGDVEKLWETAQKQNAEAASLKRLDLLIDAQRRHVAHHAGAQWQPLFQYLSGQRPHLPEG
;
A
#
# COMPACT_ATOMS: atom_id res chain seq x y z
N MET A 1 -28.30 -39.30 31.72
CA MET A 1 -28.56 -37.88 31.36
C MET A 1 -27.24 -37.13 31.42
N LYS A 2 -26.88 -36.47 30.31
CA LYS A 2 -25.92 -35.35 30.16
C LYS A 2 -24.50 -35.50 30.74
N LEU A 3 -23.56 -35.96 29.90
CA LEU A 3 -22.14 -35.57 29.94
C LEU A 3 -21.55 -35.53 28.51
N GLY A 4 -22.39 -35.24 27.51
CA GLY A 4 -21.99 -34.97 26.14
C GLY A 4 -22.03 -33.47 25.89
N LEU A 5 -21.00 -32.73 26.31
CA LEU A 5 -20.88 -31.31 25.96
C LEU A 5 -19.45 -30.75 26.12
N TRP A 6 -18.42 -31.57 25.88
CA TRP A 6 -17.01 -31.15 26.05
C TRP A 6 -16.11 -31.41 24.83
N LEU A 7 -16.66 -31.79 23.67
CA LEU A 7 -15.88 -32.08 22.46
C LEU A 7 -16.04 -31.05 21.32
N THR A 8 -16.79 -29.96 21.52
CA THR A 8 -16.98 -28.92 20.49
C THR A 8 -16.01 -27.74 20.60
N LEU A 9 -15.10 -27.73 21.57
CA LEU A 9 -14.14 -26.63 21.76
C LEU A 9 -12.75 -26.88 21.12
N TRP A 10 -12.57 -28.01 20.44
CA TRP A 10 -11.30 -28.40 19.78
C TRP A 10 -11.41 -28.58 18.27
N ALA A 11 -12.53 -28.15 17.68
CA ALA A 11 -12.57 -27.82 16.26
C ALA A 11 -12.09 -26.37 16.11
N TRP A 12 -10.81 -26.11 16.44
CA TRP A 12 -10.14 -25.00 15.79
C TRP A 12 -10.21 -25.37 14.30
N PRO A 13 -10.96 -24.63 13.46
CA PRO A 13 -10.64 -24.73 12.05
C PRO A 13 -9.16 -24.38 12.00
N ALA A 14 -8.39 -25.14 11.23
CA ALA A 14 -7.10 -24.65 10.80
C ALA A 14 -7.38 -23.35 10.03
N LEU A 15 -7.50 -22.24 10.76
CA LEU A 15 -7.13 -20.93 10.30
C LEU A 15 -5.64 -21.09 10.02
N THR A 16 -5.32 -21.68 8.86
CA THR A 16 -4.21 -21.23 8.05
C THR A 16 -4.14 -19.74 8.30
N MET A 17 -3.11 -19.28 9.02
CA MET A 17 -2.99 -17.88 9.45
C MET A 17 -3.29 -17.01 8.24
N ALA A 18 -4.53 -16.54 8.18
CA ALA A 18 -5.05 -15.89 7.00
C ALA A 18 -4.62 -14.46 7.21
N TRP A 19 -3.56 -14.08 6.49
CA TRP A 19 -3.10 -12.71 6.43
C TRP A 19 -4.32 -11.80 6.22
N GLU A 20 -4.33 -10.69 6.94
CA GLU A 20 -5.39 -9.68 6.86
C GLU A 20 -5.11 -8.72 5.70
N GLU A 21 -6.17 -8.32 4.99
CA GLU A 21 -6.08 -7.44 3.81
C GLU A 21 -5.72 -6.00 4.20
N GLU A 22 -6.29 -5.50 5.29
CA GLU A 22 -6.11 -4.12 5.75
C GLU A 22 -4.64 -3.76 6.05
N PRO A 23 -3.87 -4.54 6.84
CA PRO A 23 -2.46 -4.23 7.08
C PRO A 23 -1.60 -4.42 5.82
N ALA A 24 -1.96 -5.35 4.92
CA ALA A 24 -1.25 -5.53 3.64
C ALA A 24 -1.39 -4.28 2.75
N ILE A 25 -2.59 -3.72 2.64
CA ILE A 25 -2.85 -2.51 1.85
C ILE A 25 -2.17 -1.29 2.47
N ALA A 26 -2.29 -1.13 3.79
CA ALA A 26 -1.64 -0.03 4.51
C ALA A 26 -0.12 -0.03 4.25
N PHE A 27 0.49 -1.21 4.31
CA PHE A 27 1.92 -1.39 4.04
C PHE A 27 2.29 -1.11 2.58
N ILE A 28 1.48 -1.57 1.61
CA ILE A 28 1.68 -1.25 0.19
C ILE A 28 1.65 0.27 0.00
N LEU A 29 0.64 0.97 0.53
CA LEU A 29 0.50 2.42 0.36
C LEU A 29 1.63 3.21 1.04
N ALA A 30 2.21 2.70 2.13
CA ALA A 30 3.34 3.32 2.81
C ALA A 30 4.64 3.27 1.99
N TYR A 31 4.90 2.13 1.32
CA TYR A 31 6.17 1.85 0.66
C TYR A 31 6.12 1.87 -0.88
N ASN A 32 4.96 2.14 -1.47
CA ASN A 32 4.83 2.17 -2.92
C ASN A 32 5.67 3.31 -3.54
N PRO A 33 6.58 3.00 -4.49
CA PRO A 33 7.50 4.00 -5.06
C PRO A 33 6.77 5.07 -5.87
N VAL A 34 5.63 4.75 -6.49
CA VAL A 34 4.83 5.74 -7.24
C VAL A 34 4.17 6.72 -6.27
N VAL A 35 3.62 6.23 -5.14
CA VAL A 35 3.06 7.10 -4.10
C VAL A 35 4.14 8.00 -3.51
N GLN A 36 5.33 7.47 -3.23
CA GLN A 36 6.46 8.26 -2.74
C GLN A 36 6.90 9.32 -3.75
N ALA A 37 7.03 8.97 -5.03
CA ALA A 37 7.36 9.93 -6.08
C ALA A 37 6.31 11.05 -6.21
N GLN A 38 5.03 10.72 -6.09
CA GLN A 38 3.94 11.72 -6.10
C GLN A 38 4.01 12.64 -4.88
N ARG A 39 4.23 12.08 -3.67
CA ARG A 39 4.43 12.89 -2.46
C ARG A 39 5.62 13.83 -2.57
N HIS A 40 6.72 13.39 -3.20
CA HIS A 40 7.87 14.25 -3.46
C HIS A 40 7.55 15.36 -4.48
N ALA A 41 6.77 15.04 -5.52
CA ALA A 41 6.31 16.03 -6.49
C ALA A 41 5.38 17.06 -5.83
N THR A 42 4.40 16.63 -5.02
CA THR A 42 3.47 17.55 -4.32
C THR A 42 4.16 18.38 -3.24
N ALA A 43 5.16 17.83 -2.54
CA ALA A 43 5.97 18.57 -1.58
C ALA A 43 6.73 19.74 -2.22
N ALA A 44 7.11 19.65 -3.51
CA ALA A 44 7.75 20.75 -4.23
C ALA A 44 6.82 21.96 -4.47
N TYR A 45 5.51 21.72 -4.50
CA TYR A 45 4.48 22.76 -4.66
C TYR A 45 3.84 23.17 -3.33
N GLN A 46 4.28 22.59 -2.21
CA GLN A 46 3.79 22.96 -0.90
C GLN A 46 4.25 24.39 -0.59
N PRO A 47 3.32 25.34 -0.32
CA PRO A 47 3.70 26.72 -0.08
C PRO A 47 4.60 26.80 1.17
N PRO A 48 5.73 27.55 1.13
CA PRO A 48 6.56 27.73 2.30
C PRO A 48 5.74 28.32 3.44
N GLY A 49 5.92 27.77 4.65
CA GLY A 49 5.24 28.24 5.85
C GLY A 49 5.48 29.74 6.09
N GLY A 50 4.52 30.40 6.74
CA GLY A 50 4.49 31.86 6.86
C GLY A 50 5.79 32.49 7.38
N LEU A 51 6.51 31.82 8.29
CA LEU A 51 7.77 32.32 8.85
C LEU A 51 8.92 32.35 7.82
N ARG A 52 9.03 31.30 6.98
CA ARG A 52 10.08 31.19 5.96
C ARG A 52 9.84 32.15 4.80
N ARG A 53 8.58 32.32 4.42
CA ARG A 53 8.16 33.27 3.39
C ARG A 53 8.42 34.73 3.80
N VAL A 54 8.20 35.09 5.06
CA VAL A 54 8.55 36.43 5.58
C VAL A 54 10.06 36.65 5.57
N MET A 55 10.87 35.62 5.86
CA MET A 55 12.33 35.72 5.78
C MET A 55 12.83 35.87 4.33
N GLU A 56 12.24 35.16 3.36
CA GLU A 56 12.64 35.26 1.94
C GLU A 56 12.31 36.62 1.31
N HIS A 57 11.37 37.37 1.91
CA HIS A 57 10.91 38.66 1.39
C HIS A 57 11.17 39.85 2.33
N THR A 58 12.02 39.67 3.35
CA THR A 58 12.55 40.78 4.16
C THR A 58 13.77 41.35 3.48
N ALA A 59 13.63 42.52 2.84
CA ALA A 59 14.75 43.25 2.28
C ALA A 59 15.18 44.36 3.25
N PHE A 60 16.41 44.26 3.75
CA PHE A 60 17.06 45.34 4.47
C PHE A 60 17.67 46.28 3.43
N TYR A 61 17.17 47.51 3.35
CA TYR A 61 17.75 48.51 2.46
C TYR A 61 18.33 49.66 3.29
N VAL A 62 19.57 50.01 2.98
CA VAL A 62 20.22 51.21 3.50
C VAL A 62 20.33 52.16 2.32
N ARG A 63 19.45 53.16 2.26
CA ARG A 63 19.52 54.20 1.23
C ARG A 63 20.31 55.37 1.80
N ALA A 64 21.60 55.39 1.53
CA ALA A 64 22.41 56.59 1.67
C ALA A 64 22.23 57.44 0.41
N ALA A 65 21.37 58.45 0.47
CA ALA A 65 21.27 59.43 -0.61
C ALA A 65 22.31 60.53 -0.36
N SER A 66 23.39 60.54 -1.15
CA SER A 66 24.31 61.68 -1.24
C SER A 66 23.74 62.74 -2.17
N GLY A 67 22.58 63.27 -1.81
CA GLY A 67 21.97 64.43 -2.48
C GLY A 67 21.71 65.50 -1.42
N THR A 68 22.25 66.69 -1.62
CA THR A 68 21.89 67.87 -0.83
C THR A 68 20.41 68.17 -1.08
N SER A 69 19.55 67.84 -0.12
CA SER A 69 18.16 68.27 -0.14
C SER A 69 18.06 69.57 0.65
N THR A 70 17.86 70.67 -0.07
CA THR A 70 17.58 71.98 0.54
C THR A 70 16.07 72.09 0.75
N THR A 71 15.59 71.90 1.97
CA THR A 71 14.23 72.31 2.32
C THR A 71 14.26 73.74 2.80
N VAL A 72 13.64 74.65 2.05
CA VAL A 72 13.44 76.05 2.46
C VAL A 72 12.24 76.07 3.40
N SER A 73 12.47 76.41 4.66
CA SER A 73 11.39 76.58 5.63
C SER A 73 10.64 77.87 5.31
N GLU A 74 9.33 77.94 5.59
CA GLU A 74 8.46 79.10 5.29
C GLU A 74 8.93 80.42 5.95
N GLY A 75 9.86 80.35 6.92
CA GLY A 75 10.54 81.48 7.55
C GLY A 75 11.89 81.88 6.95
N GLY A 76 12.28 81.33 5.79
CA GLY A 76 13.46 81.77 5.03
C GLY A 76 14.80 81.16 5.44
N ASP A 77 14.81 80.11 6.26
CA ASP A 77 16.05 79.43 6.68
C ASP A 77 16.29 78.14 5.86
N THR A 78 17.50 78.00 5.30
CA THR A 78 17.88 76.88 4.42
C THR A 78 18.63 75.84 5.24
N THR A 79 17.96 74.75 5.61
CA THR A 79 18.61 73.64 6.31
C THR A 79 19.11 72.62 5.29
N THR A 80 20.44 72.48 5.16
CA THR A 80 21.05 71.43 4.33
C THR A 80 21.24 70.19 5.20
N THR A 81 20.42 69.17 4.99
CA THR A 81 20.58 67.87 5.68
C THR A 81 20.85 66.78 4.67
N SER A 82 21.79 65.88 5.00
CA SER A 82 22.03 64.64 4.28
C SER A 82 21.09 63.57 4.84
N PRO A 83 20.01 63.17 4.12
CA PRO A 83 19.09 62.18 4.64
C PRO A 83 19.75 60.80 4.59
N MET A 84 20.12 60.26 5.76
CA MET A 84 20.48 58.86 5.92
C MET A 84 19.22 58.09 6.35
N THR A 85 18.60 57.37 5.41
CA THR A 85 17.41 56.55 5.71
C THR A 85 17.83 55.09 5.87
N VAL A 86 17.72 54.59 7.11
CA VAL A 86 17.80 53.16 7.42
C VAL A 86 16.37 52.65 7.58
N GLY A 87 15.95 51.72 6.72
CA GLY A 87 14.59 51.18 6.74
C GLY A 87 14.58 49.67 6.54
N ILE A 88 13.61 49.00 7.14
CA ILE A 88 13.33 47.58 6.90
C ILE A 88 12.09 47.54 6.02
N GLN A 89 12.22 47.04 4.79
CA GLN A 89 11.06 46.81 3.93
C GLN A 89 10.56 45.37 4.14
N LEU A 90 9.44 45.26 4.83
CA LEU A 90 8.70 44.00 4.98
C LEU A 90 7.73 43.88 3.80
N ASN A 91 8.06 43.08 2.80
CA ASN A 91 7.10 42.71 1.76
C ASN A 91 6.40 41.42 2.21
N ILE A 92 5.11 41.48 2.55
CA ILE A 92 4.31 40.30 2.93
C ILE A 92 3.57 39.82 1.68
N PRO A 93 4.10 38.86 0.91
CA PRO A 93 3.32 38.27 -0.16
C PRO A 93 2.22 37.41 0.47
N LEU A 94 0.98 37.83 0.27
CA LEU A 94 -0.18 36.98 0.48
C LEU A 94 -0.07 35.81 -0.49
N ALA A 95 -0.22 34.56 0.00
CA ALA A 95 -0.27 33.39 -0.86
C ALA A 95 -1.28 33.67 -1.98
N SER A 96 -0.84 33.59 -3.24
CA SER A 96 -1.76 33.88 -4.33
C SER A 96 -2.86 32.81 -4.34
N PRO A 97 -4.13 33.16 -4.58
CA PRO A 97 -5.20 32.17 -4.75
C PRO A 97 -4.89 31.17 -5.87
N LYS A 98 -3.96 31.48 -6.78
CA LYS A 98 -3.47 30.60 -7.83
C LYS A 98 -2.57 29.49 -7.29
N GLU A 99 -1.56 29.82 -6.46
CA GLU A 99 -0.70 28.81 -5.81
C GLU A 99 -1.51 27.82 -4.96
N GLN A 100 -2.52 28.31 -4.23
CA GLN A 100 -3.40 27.42 -3.46
C GLN A 100 -4.23 26.49 -4.35
N ARG A 101 -4.70 26.98 -5.51
CA ARG A 101 -5.44 26.15 -6.47
C ARG A 101 -4.53 25.12 -7.14
N GLU A 102 -3.30 25.49 -7.48
CA GLU A 102 -2.31 24.58 -8.07
C GLU A 102 -1.93 23.47 -7.09
N PHE A 103 -1.67 23.81 -5.82
CA PHE A 103 -1.46 22.83 -4.77
C PHE A 103 -2.68 21.92 -4.57
N ALA A 104 -3.89 22.48 -4.50
CA ALA A 104 -5.11 21.70 -4.34
C ALA A 104 -5.37 20.74 -5.52
N GLN A 105 -5.07 21.16 -6.75
CA GLN A 105 -5.17 20.31 -7.94
C GLN A 105 -4.18 19.14 -7.88
N GLN A 106 -2.96 19.38 -7.43
CA GLN A 106 -1.96 18.33 -7.30
C GLN A 106 -2.23 17.39 -6.13
N ALA A 107 -2.72 17.90 -5.00
CA ALA A 107 -3.17 17.07 -3.88
C ALA A 107 -4.35 16.16 -4.29
N LEU A 108 -5.26 16.67 -5.13
CA LEU A 108 -6.34 15.86 -5.70
C LEU A 108 -5.80 14.80 -6.67
N ALA A 109 -4.84 15.16 -7.51
CA ALA A 109 -4.17 14.21 -8.41
C ALA A 109 -3.39 13.14 -7.64
N GLU A 110 -2.77 13.48 -6.50
CA GLU A 110 -2.13 12.51 -5.60
C GLU A 110 -3.16 11.55 -5.02
N ALA A 111 -4.29 12.08 -4.51
CA ALA A 111 -5.35 11.27 -3.92
C ALA A 111 -5.95 10.28 -4.92
N THR A 112 -6.20 10.70 -6.17
CA THR A 112 -6.73 9.80 -7.20
C THR A 112 -5.72 8.72 -7.58
N ARG A 113 -4.43 9.04 -7.65
CA ARG A 113 -3.37 8.04 -7.90
C ARG A 113 -3.22 7.04 -6.77
N ILE A 114 -3.31 7.49 -5.52
CA ILE A 114 -3.30 6.61 -4.35
C ILE A 114 -4.50 5.66 -4.41
N ASP A 115 -5.69 6.17 -4.77
CA ASP A 115 -6.89 5.35 -4.87
C ASP A 115 -6.82 4.33 -6.02
N GLU A 116 -6.27 4.72 -7.18
CA GLU A 116 -5.98 3.80 -8.29
C GLU A 116 -5.05 2.65 -7.87
N ILE A 117 -3.97 2.97 -7.14
CA ILE A 117 -3.01 1.96 -6.64
C ILE A 117 -3.69 1.06 -5.60
N ARG A 118 -4.47 1.65 -4.70
CA ARG A 118 -5.25 0.91 -3.69
C ARG A 118 -6.22 -0.06 -4.35
N GLY A 119 -6.98 0.40 -5.36
CA GLY A 119 -7.94 -0.43 -6.09
C GLY A 119 -7.26 -1.58 -6.84
N ARG A 120 -6.09 -1.34 -7.46
CA ARG A 120 -5.29 -2.41 -8.08
C ARG A 120 -4.78 -3.42 -7.06
N ALA A 121 -4.21 -2.95 -5.95
CA ALA A 121 -3.73 -3.82 -4.87
C ALA A 121 -4.86 -4.67 -4.28
N LEU A 122 -6.04 -4.08 -4.04
CA LEU A 122 -7.24 -4.79 -3.60
C LEU A 122 -7.67 -5.88 -4.59
N THR A 123 -7.68 -5.56 -5.88
CA THR A 123 -8.03 -6.53 -6.92
C THR A 123 -7.05 -7.70 -6.95
N ASP A 124 -5.75 -7.42 -6.82
CA ASP A 124 -4.71 -8.45 -6.81
C ASP A 124 -4.76 -9.33 -5.55
N LEU A 125 -5.12 -8.76 -4.40
CA LEU A 125 -5.34 -9.48 -3.14
C LEU A 125 -6.61 -10.34 -3.19
N ALA A 126 -7.70 -9.83 -3.77
CA ALA A 126 -8.93 -10.58 -3.96
C ALA A 126 -8.70 -11.82 -4.84
N LYS A 127 -7.92 -11.67 -5.92
CA LYS A 127 -7.50 -12.78 -6.77
C LYS A 127 -6.65 -13.81 -6.01
N LEU A 128 -5.81 -13.36 -5.08
CA LEU A 128 -5.02 -14.26 -4.23
C LEU A 128 -5.92 -15.09 -3.31
N ARG A 129 -6.94 -14.46 -2.69
CA ARG A 129 -7.97 -15.15 -1.90
C ARG A 129 -8.77 -16.16 -2.73
N GLU A 130 -9.13 -15.79 -3.95
CA GLU A 130 -9.83 -16.69 -4.89
C GLU A 130 -8.99 -17.94 -5.19
N LEU A 131 -7.71 -17.78 -5.53
CA LEU A 131 -6.80 -18.91 -5.78
C LEU A 131 -6.58 -19.78 -4.54
N GLU A 132 -6.47 -19.17 -3.36
CA GLU A 132 -6.36 -19.91 -2.09
C GLU A 132 -7.63 -20.72 -1.79
N ALA A 133 -8.81 -20.17 -2.07
CA ALA A 133 -10.08 -20.88 -1.95
C ALA A 133 -10.21 -22.03 -2.96
N GLU A 134 -9.81 -21.80 -4.22
CA GLU A 134 -9.76 -22.86 -5.24
C GLU A 134 -8.81 -23.98 -4.84
N ARG A 135 -7.64 -23.65 -4.29
CA ARG A 135 -6.69 -24.64 -3.79
C ARG A 135 -7.29 -25.48 -2.66
N ALA A 136 -8.01 -24.85 -1.73
CA ALA A 136 -8.70 -25.58 -0.66
C ALA A 136 -9.76 -26.52 -1.23
N ALA A 137 -10.56 -26.06 -2.21
CA ALA A 137 -11.59 -26.88 -2.85
C ALA A 137 -11.00 -28.08 -3.62
N VAL A 138 -9.90 -27.88 -4.36
CA VAL A 138 -9.19 -28.97 -5.05
C VAL A 138 -8.61 -29.97 -4.06
N ARG A 139 -8.09 -29.49 -2.92
CA ARG A 139 -7.55 -30.36 -1.87
C ARG A 139 -8.63 -31.28 -1.28
N GLU A 140 -9.79 -30.74 -0.95
CA GLU A 140 -10.94 -31.53 -0.47
C GLU A 140 -11.38 -32.58 -1.51
N ARG A 141 -11.38 -32.23 -2.81
CA ARG A 141 -11.69 -33.20 -3.88
C ARG A 141 -10.64 -34.30 -3.98
N LEU A 142 -9.36 -33.95 -3.84
CA LEU A 142 -8.26 -34.91 -3.85
C LEU A 142 -8.34 -35.86 -2.65
N ASP A 143 -8.63 -35.34 -1.46
CA ASP A 143 -8.80 -36.15 -0.25
C ASP A 143 -10.00 -37.11 -0.38
N PHE A 144 -11.12 -36.65 -0.97
CA PHE A 144 -12.24 -37.51 -1.31
C PHE A 144 -11.84 -38.62 -2.31
N HIS A 145 -11.05 -38.29 -3.33
CA HIS A 145 -10.56 -39.27 -4.29
C HIS A 145 -9.61 -40.29 -3.66
N HIS A 146 -8.80 -39.90 -2.67
CA HIS A 146 -7.98 -40.83 -1.88
C HIS A 146 -8.85 -41.78 -1.06
N ALA A 147 -9.80 -41.25 -0.28
CA ALA A 147 -10.71 -42.07 0.52
C ALA A 147 -11.51 -43.05 -0.36
N LYS A 148 -11.93 -42.61 -1.55
CA LYS A 148 -12.61 -43.48 -2.51
C LYS A 148 -11.71 -44.61 -3.02
N ALA A 149 -10.44 -44.32 -3.34
CA ALA A 149 -9.52 -45.36 -3.79
C ALA A 149 -9.23 -46.39 -2.70
N ASP A 150 -9.03 -45.94 -1.45
CA ASP A 150 -8.84 -46.83 -0.29
C ASP A 150 -10.06 -47.74 -0.09
N TRP A 151 -11.27 -47.19 -0.22
CA TRP A 151 -12.51 -47.96 -0.14
C TRP A 151 -12.63 -49.00 -1.26
N VAL A 152 -12.33 -48.64 -2.52
CA VAL A 152 -12.35 -49.59 -3.64
C VAL A 152 -11.30 -50.69 -3.43
N GLN A 153 -10.11 -50.33 -2.94
CA GLN A 153 -9.04 -51.28 -2.67
C GLN A 153 -9.42 -52.28 -1.57
N ASP A 154 -10.06 -51.84 -0.49
CA ASP A 154 -10.57 -52.72 0.57
C ASP A 154 -11.66 -53.67 0.05
N ARG A 155 -12.53 -53.18 -0.84
CA ARG A 155 -13.57 -54.00 -1.48
C ARG A 155 -12.98 -55.07 -2.42
N LEU A 156 -11.92 -54.72 -3.16
CA LEU A 156 -11.19 -55.65 -4.02
C LEU A 156 -10.53 -56.77 -3.19
N LYS A 157 -9.89 -56.41 -2.07
CA LYS A 157 -9.28 -57.36 -1.12
C LYS A 157 -10.30 -58.34 -0.54
N LYS A 158 -11.51 -57.87 -0.28
CA LYS A 158 -12.64 -58.69 0.21
C LYS A 158 -13.30 -59.55 -0.87
N GLY A 159 -12.80 -59.51 -2.11
CA GLY A 159 -13.24 -60.36 -3.21
C GLY A 159 -14.55 -59.93 -3.86
N TYR A 160 -15.01 -58.69 -3.61
CA TYR A 160 -16.34 -58.24 -4.04
C TYR A 160 -16.43 -57.71 -5.47
N GLU A 161 -15.35 -57.61 -6.25
CA GLU A 161 -15.37 -57.37 -7.72
C GLU A 161 -13.94 -57.33 -8.31
N GLY A 162 -13.80 -57.62 -9.61
CA GLY A 162 -12.55 -57.59 -10.39
C GLY A 162 -12.31 -56.27 -11.13
N ASP A 163 -12.71 -55.13 -10.56
CA ASP A 163 -12.69 -53.82 -11.23
C ASP A 163 -11.35 -53.09 -11.05
N VAL A 164 -10.27 -53.67 -11.57
CA VAL A 164 -8.98 -52.99 -11.71
C VAL A 164 -9.12 -51.72 -12.56
N GLU A 165 -10.06 -51.70 -13.50
CA GLU A 165 -10.36 -50.54 -14.35
C GLU A 165 -10.85 -49.33 -13.51
N LYS A 166 -11.74 -49.56 -12.52
CA LYS A 166 -12.21 -48.48 -11.63
C LYS A 166 -11.08 -47.93 -10.75
N LEU A 167 -10.09 -48.75 -10.39
CA LEU A 167 -8.89 -48.29 -9.70
C LEU A 167 -8.02 -47.42 -10.62
N TRP A 168 -7.88 -47.78 -11.90
CA TRP A 168 -7.19 -46.93 -12.87
C TRP A 168 -7.89 -45.60 -13.12
N GLU A 169 -9.22 -45.59 -13.26
CA GLU A 169 -9.99 -44.34 -13.42
C GLU A 169 -9.87 -43.43 -12.19
N THR A 170 -9.89 -43.99 -10.98
CA THR A 170 -9.72 -43.20 -9.76
C THR A 170 -8.29 -42.67 -9.62
N ALA A 171 -7.28 -43.47 -9.95
CA ALA A 171 -5.89 -43.02 -10.00
C ALA A 171 -5.66 -41.91 -11.02
N GLN A 172 -6.30 -41.99 -12.20
CA GLN A 172 -6.22 -40.94 -13.22
C GLN A 172 -6.82 -39.62 -12.72
N LYS A 173 -7.97 -39.68 -12.04
CA LYS A 173 -8.61 -38.50 -11.42
C LYS A 173 -7.76 -37.92 -10.29
N GLN A 174 -7.19 -38.76 -9.43
CA GLN A 174 -6.25 -38.31 -8.38
C GLN A 174 -5.04 -37.59 -8.98
N ASN A 175 -4.45 -38.13 -10.05
CA ASN A 175 -3.29 -37.51 -10.68
C ASN A 175 -3.65 -36.18 -11.34
N ALA A 176 -4.83 -36.08 -11.97
CA ALA A 176 -5.33 -34.82 -12.52
C ALA A 176 -5.53 -33.75 -11.43
N GLU A 177 -6.13 -34.11 -10.29
CA GLU A 177 -6.31 -33.19 -9.17
C GLU A 177 -4.99 -32.85 -8.45
N ALA A 178 -4.04 -33.78 -8.39
CA ALA A 178 -2.71 -33.51 -7.86
C ALA A 178 -1.94 -32.53 -8.76
N ALA A 179 -2.09 -32.65 -10.09
CA ALA A 179 -1.51 -31.72 -11.04
C ALA A 179 -2.18 -30.34 -10.98
N SER A 180 -3.51 -30.27 -10.82
CA SER A 180 -4.23 -29.01 -10.65
C SER A 180 -3.80 -28.29 -9.36
N LEU A 181 -3.62 -29.04 -8.26
CA LEU A 181 -3.11 -28.50 -6.99
C LEU A 181 -1.71 -27.90 -7.15
N LYS A 182 -0.77 -28.63 -7.78
CA LYS A 182 0.59 -28.10 -8.05
C LYS A 182 0.58 -26.85 -8.93
N ARG A 183 -0.30 -26.81 -9.93
CA ARG A 183 -0.49 -25.62 -10.77
C ARG A 183 -0.98 -24.43 -9.94
N LEU A 184 -1.96 -24.65 -9.06
CA LEU A 184 -2.49 -23.61 -8.18
C LEU A 184 -1.44 -23.10 -7.19
N ASP A 185 -0.62 -23.99 -6.60
CA ASP A 185 0.49 -23.60 -5.73
C ASP A 185 1.45 -22.62 -6.43
N LEU A 186 1.85 -22.93 -7.68
CA LEU A 186 2.72 -22.06 -8.47
C LEU A 186 2.06 -20.71 -8.81
N LEU A 187 0.76 -20.71 -9.12
CA LEU A 187 0.01 -19.48 -9.40
C LEU A 187 -0.13 -18.60 -8.15
N ILE A 188 -0.38 -19.20 -6.98
CA ILE A 188 -0.44 -18.49 -5.70
C ILE A 188 0.93 -17.88 -5.39
N ASP A 189 2.02 -18.62 -5.55
CA ASP A 189 3.36 -18.10 -5.30
C ASP A 189 3.74 -16.96 -6.26
N ALA A 190 3.36 -17.07 -7.54
CA ALA A 190 3.53 -15.99 -8.50
C ALA A 190 2.71 -14.74 -8.13
N GLN A 191 1.44 -14.93 -7.73
CA GLN A 191 0.55 -13.83 -7.33
C GLN A 191 1.06 -13.16 -6.04
N ARG A 192 1.56 -13.93 -5.07
CA ARG A 192 2.18 -13.38 -3.83
C ARG A 192 3.36 -12.48 -4.15
N ARG A 193 4.23 -12.88 -5.09
CA ARG A 193 5.36 -12.05 -5.55
C ARG A 193 4.86 -10.81 -6.26
N HIS A 194 3.85 -10.94 -7.13
CA HIS A 194 3.27 -9.80 -7.84
C HIS A 194 2.71 -8.76 -6.86
N VAL A 195 1.93 -9.19 -5.87
CA VAL A 195 1.40 -8.30 -4.82
C VAL A 195 2.54 -7.67 -4.01
N ALA A 196 3.55 -8.46 -3.62
CA ALA A 196 4.68 -7.98 -2.86
C ALA A 196 5.46 -6.86 -3.58
N HIS A 197 5.57 -6.92 -4.91
CA HIS A 197 6.25 -5.91 -5.71
C HIS A 197 5.58 -4.52 -5.65
N HIS A 198 4.29 -4.42 -5.31
CA HIS A 198 3.65 -3.11 -5.09
C HIS A 198 4.27 -2.32 -3.93
N ALA A 199 4.92 -2.99 -2.98
CA ALA A 199 5.64 -2.35 -1.87
C ALA A 199 7.09 -1.93 -2.20
N GLY A 200 7.53 -2.07 -3.47
CA GLY A 200 8.84 -1.61 -3.93
C GLY A 200 10.00 -2.28 -3.18
N ALA A 201 10.85 -1.48 -2.54
CA ALA A 201 12.03 -1.97 -1.81
C ALA A 201 11.67 -2.87 -0.61
N GLN A 202 10.46 -2.71 -0.04
CA GLN A 202 9.97 -3.49 1.09
C GLN A 202 9.13 -4.71 0.68
N TRP A 203 9.33 -5.25 -0.52
CA TRP A 203 8.59 -6.40 -1.03
C TRP A 203 8.76 -7.67 -0.15
N GLN A 204 9.95 -7.88 0.41
CA GLN A 204 10.27 -9.13 1.12
C GLN A 204 9.48 -9.32 2.43
N PRO A 205 9.35 -8.31 3.32
CA PRO A 205 8.44 -8.39 4.47
C PRO A 205 6.99 -8.69 4.08
N LEU A 206 6.50 -8.06 3.02
CA LEU A 206 5.13 -8.25 2.54
C LEU A 206 4.92 -9.67 1.99
N PHE A 207 5.88 -10.19 1.23
CA PHE A 207 5.85 -11.57 0.76
C PHE A 207 5.84 -12.58 1.92
N GLN A 208 6.66 -12.37 2.95
CA GLN A 208 6.69 -13.23 4.14
C GLN A 208 5.38 -13.20 4.92
N TYR A 209 4.72 -12.04 4.98
CA TYR A 209 3.40 -11.89 5.59
C TYR A 209 2.32 -12.64 4.80
N LEU A 210 2.24 -12.42 3.47
CA LEU A 210 1.25 -13.07 2.60
C LEU A 210 1.45 -14.59 2.47
N SER A 211 2.67 -15.08 2.67
CA SER A 211 2.97 -16.52 2.69
C SER A 211 2.74 -17.17 4.06
N GLY A 212 2.36 -16.40 5.08
CA GLY A 212 2.19 -16.87 6.45
C GLY A 212 3.50 -17.21 7.16
N GLN A 213 4.66 -16.87 6.58
CA GLN A 213 5.97 -17.04 7.22
C GLN A 213 6.19 -16.04 8.36
N ARG A 214 5.48 -14.90 8.34
CA ARG A 214 5.52 -13.89 9.37
C ARG A 214 4.10 -13.49 9.80
N PRO A 215 3.81 -13.42 11.10
CA PRO A 215 2.46 -13.09 11.58
C PRO A 215 2.13 -11.58 11.51
N HIS A 216 3.14 -10.69 11.47
CA HIS A 216 2.94 -9.24 11.48
C HIS A 216 3.87 -8.54 10.48
N LEU A 217 3.42 -7.42 9.90
CA LEU A 217 4.26 -6.56 9.07
C LEU A 217 5.13 -5.65 9.96
N PRO A 218 6.35 -5.28 9.53
CA PRO A 218 7.17 -4.33 10.27
C PRO A 218 6.50 -2.96 10.25
N GLU A 219 6.42 -2.32 11.42
CA GLU A 219 6.01 -0.93 11.54
C GLU A 219 7.10 -0.05 10.90
N GLY A 220 6.67 0.94 10.11
CA GLY A 220 7.52 1.91 9.43
C GLY A 220 7.67 3.20 10.21
#